data_AF-A0A258Z7S0-F1
#
_entry.id   AF-A0A258Z7S0-F1
#
_cell.length_a   1.000
_cell.length_b   1.000
_cell.length_c   1.000
_cell.angle_alpha   90.00
_cell.angle_beta   90.00
_cell.angle_gamma   90.00
#
_symmetry.space_group_name_H-M   'P 1'
#
loop_
_entity.id
_entity.type
_entity.pdbx_description
1 polymer ?
#
loop_
_entity_poly.entity_id
_entity_poly.type
_entity_poly.pdbx_seq_one_letter_code
_entity_poly.pdbx_strand_id
1 'polypeptide(L)'
;MNTTMELDGIDLSTHPFGWMLLLIFFIGYYFIVREDKYHLDKSKPALFIGTFMFILIGGFYAFYGLNFIPFKREIIQLVYEIAEIFFFLFVAMTFIEALIERGVFNALKGKLIAKGYSYRELFWITGFLAFFISPMAGNLAT
;
A
#
# COMPACT_ATOMS: atom_id res chain seq x y z
N MET A 1 5.78 -39.05 24.81
CA MET A 1 5.66 -37.65 25.27
C MET A 1 6.57 -36.81 24.38
N ASN A 2 5.96 -35.89 23.61
CA ASN A 2 6.51 -34.84 22.74
C ASN A 2 7.90 -35.00 22.11
N THR A 3 7.91 -35.41 20.84
CA THR A 3 8.83 -34.86 19.83
C THR A 3 8.00 -34.01 18.87
N THR A 4 7.65 -32.79 19.29
CA THR A 4 7.27 -31.73 18.36
C THR A 4 8.53 -31.39 17.57
N MET A 5 8.77 -32.10 16.47
CA MET A 5 9.64 -31.59 15.42
C MET A 5 9.03 -30.26 14.97
N GLU A 6 9.59 -29.16 15.43
CA GLU A 6 9.38 -27.86 14.81
C GLU A 6 9.73 -28.06 13.34
N LEU A 7 8.73 -27.85 12.47
CA LEU A 7 8.93 -27.79 11.03
C LEU A 7 9.76 -26.54 10.79
N ASP A 8 11.07 -26.66 10.91
CA ASP A 8 12.04 -25.63 10.53
C ASP A 8 11.82 -25.36 9.05
N GLY A 9 10.99 -24.35 8.77
CA GLY A 9 10.89 -23.76 7.46
C GLY A 9 12.28 -23.27 7.09
N ILE A 10 12.71 -23.58 5.87
CA ILE A 10 13.99 -23.07 5.35
C ILE A 10 13.98 -21.54 5.52
N ASP A 11 14.96 -21.03 6.27
CA ASP A 11 15.13 -19.59 6.42
C ASP A 11 15.58 -19.00 5.07
N LEU A 12 14.62 -18.42 4.36
CA LEU A 12 14.85 -17.80 3.06
C LEU A 12 15.66 -16.50 3.17
N SER A 13 15.83 -15.91 4.35
CA SER A 13 16.57 -14.64 4.52
C SER A 13 18.06 -14.80 4.23
N THR A 14 18.62 -15.98 4.54
CA THR A 14 20.02 -16.34 4.31
C THR A 14 20.22 -17.23 3.08
N HIS A 15 19.14 -17.68 2.46
CA HIS A 15 19.17 -18.58 1.32
C HIS A 15 19.35 -17.83 -0.01
N PRO A 16 20.16 -18.33 -0.97
CA PRO A 16 20.36 -17.68 -2.27
C PRO A 16 19.06 -17.41 -3.06
N PHE A 17 18.07 -18.29 -2.89
CA PHE A 17 16.73 -18.10 -3.47
C PHE A 17 16.03 -16.84 -2.94
N GLY A 18 16.17 -16.53 -1.64
CA GLY A 18 15.60 -15.30 -1.08
C GLY A 18 16.30 -14.06 -1.59
N TRP A 19 17.62 -14.09 -1.79
CA TRP A 19 18.35 -12.98 -2.40
C TRP A 19 17.94 -12.75 -3.86
N MET A 20 17.66 -13.82 -4.61
CA MET A 20 17.08 -13.72 -5.95
C MET A 20 15.69 -13.06 -5.92
N LEU A 21 14.83 -13.43 -4.96
CA LEU A 21 13.52 -12.78 -4.78
C LEU A 21 13.65 -11.29 -4.44
N LEU A 22 14.61 -10.92 -3.58
CA LEU A 22 14.91 -9.52 -3.28
C LEU A 22 15.37 -8.75 -4.52
N LEU A 23 16.20 -9.36 -5.36
CA LEU A 23 16.62 -8.74 -6.63
C LEU A 23 15.42 -8.51 -7.57
N ILE A 24 14.51 -9.49 -7.68
CA ILE A 24 13.27 -9.34 -8.45
C ILE A 24 12.40 -8.22 -7.88
N PHE A 25 12.28 -8.14 -6.55
CA PHE A 25 11.56 -7.06 -5.87
C PHE A 25 12.14 -5.69 -6.21
N PHE A 26 13.47 -5.51 -6.15
CA PHE A 26 14.12 -4.24 -6.50
C PHE A 26 13.90 -3.85 -7.96
N ILE A 27 13.98 -4.81 -8.89
CA ILE A 27 13.68 -4.57 -10.31
C ILE A 27 12.22 -4.14 -10.46
N GLY A 28 11.29 -4.83 -9.81
CA GLY A 28 9.87 -4.47 -9.84
C GLY A 28 9.59 -3.08 -9.29
N TYR A 29 10.17 -2.79 -8.12
CA TYR A 29 10.07 -1.49 -7.48
C TYR A 29 10.63 -0.37 -8.37
N TYR A 30 11.73 -0.62 -9.06
CA TYR A 30 12.26 0.32 -10.05
C TYR A 30 11.24 0.68 -11.13
N PHE A 31 10.50 -0.30 -11.67
CA PHE A 31 9.43 -0.04 -12.65
C PHE A 31 8.26 0.73 -12.05
N ILE A 32 7.89 0.45 -10.79
CA ILE A 32 6.82 1.17 -10.08
C ILE A 32 7.18 2.65 -9.91
N VAL A 33 8.42 2.96 -9.53
CA VAL A 33 8.87 4.35 -9.33
C VAL A 33 9.07 5.11 -10.65
N ARG A 34 9.41 4.41 -11.73
CA ARG A 34 9.67 5.01 -13.05
C ARG A 34 8.43 5.19 -13.93
N GLU A 35 7.24 5.25 -13.34
CA GLU A 35 5.97 5.48 -14.05
C GLU A 35 6.07 6.62 -15.07
N ASP A 36 6.64 7.78 -14.67
CA ASP A 36 6.76 8.99 -15.51
C ASP A 36 7.47 8.76 -16.86
N LYS A 37 8.34 7.74 -16.95
CA LYS A 37 9.10 7.44 -18.17
C LYS A 37 8.39 6.45 -19.10
N TYR A 38 7.56 5.57 -18.54
CA TYR A 38 6.97 4.45 -19.28
C TYR A 38 5.45 4.57 -19.45
N HIS A 39 4.79 5.54 -18.81
CA HIS A 39 3.34 5.72 -18.82
C HIS A 39 2.57 4.42 -18.46
N LEU A 40 3.16 3.60 -17.60
CA LEU A 40 2.57 2.38 -17.08
C LEU A 40 2.02 2.65 -15.70
N ASP A 41 0.69 2.53 -15.53
CA ASP A 41 0.04 2.63 -14.21
C ASP A 41 0.78 1.77 -13.20
N LYS A 42 1.20 2.36 -12.06
CA LYS A 42 1.96 1.68 -10.98
C LYS A 42 1.38 0.31 -10.58
N SER A 43 0.05 0.17 -10.65
CA SER A 43 -0.68 -1.05 -10.31
C SER A 43 -0.32 -2.25 -11.18
N LYS A 44 -0.01 -2.06 -12.47
CA LYS A 44 0.33 -3.14 -13.40
C LYS A 44 1.65 -3.85 -13.04
N PRO A 45 2.80 -3.15 -12.92
CA PRO A 45 4.04 -3.78 -12.50
C PRO A 45 3.97 -4.27 -11.04
N ALA A 46 3.26 -3.57 -10.15
CA ALA A 46 3.10 -4.02 -8.76
C ALA A 46 2.39 -5.38 -8.66
N LEU A 47 1.24 -5.52 -9.32
CA LEU A 47 0.47 -6.76 -9.32
C LEU A 47 1.24 -7.91 -9.99
N PHE A 48 1.90 -7.61 -11.12
CA PHE A 48 2.71 -8.59 -11.83
C PHE A 48 3.86 -9.12 -10.98
N ILE A 49 4.69 -8.22 -10.42
CA ILE A 49 5.84 -8.60 -9.60
C ILE A 49 5.39 -9.37 -8.36
N GLY A 50 4.37 -8.89 -7.64
CA GLY A 50 3.85 -9.56 -6.45
C GLY A 50 3.32 -10.96 -6.73
N THR A 51 2.49 -11.11 -7.77
CA THR A 51 1.95 -12.42 -8.17
C THR A 51 3.05 -13.36 -8.63
N PHE A 52 4.02 -12.84 -9.40
CA PHE A 52 5.17 -13.61 -9.87
C PHE A 52 6.02 -14.11 -8.69
N MET A 53 6.26 -13.27 -7.67
CA MET A 53 6.96 -13.68 -6.46
C MET A 53 6.22 -14.78 -5.69
N PHE A 54 4.89 -14.71 -5.56
CA PHE A 54 4.11 -15.80 -4.94
C PHE A 54 4.21 -17.11 -5.72
N ILE A 55 4.20 -17.07 -7.05
CA ILE A 55 4.39 -18.25 -7.89
C ILE A 55 5.78 -18.86 -7.65
N LEU A 56 6.83 -18.03 -7.61
CA LEU A 56 8.19 -18.50 -7.34
C LEU A 56 8.31 -19.15 -5.96
N ILE A 57 7.79 -18.51 -4.91
CA ILE A 57 7.84 -19.06 -3.55
C ILE A 57 7.02 -20.35 -3.45
N GLY A 58 5.80 -20.38 -4.02
CA GLY A 58 4.98 -21.59 -4.04
C GLY A 58 5.64 -22.74 -4.82
N GLY A 59 6.28 -22.42 -5.95
CA GLY A 59 7.07 -23.36 -6.74
C GLY A 59 8.28 -23.92 -5.97
N PHE A 60 8.96 -23.06 -5.20
CA PHE A 60 10.04 -23.50 -4.30
C PHE A 60 9.52 -24.50 -3.26
N TYR A 61 8.40 -24.20 -2.60
CA TYR A 61 7.79 -25.13 -1.65
C TYR A 61 7.37 -26.45 -2.30
N ALA A 62 6.82 -26.42 -3.52
CA ALA A 62 6.43 -27.61 -4.27
C ALA A 62 7.63 -28.49 -4.63
N PHE A 63 8.71 -27.85 -5.11
CA PHE A 63 9.90 -28.55 -5.58
C PHE A 63 10.66 -29.24 -4.43
N TYR A 64 10.77 -28.57 -3.28
CA TYR A 64 11.46 -29.11 -2.10
C TYR A 64 10.54 -29.95 -1.20
N GLY A 65 9.26 -30.14 -1.57
CA GLY A 65 8.31 -30.94 -0.79
C GLY A 65 8.01 -30.36 0.60
N LEU A 66 8.11 -29.04 0.76
CA LEU A 66 7.93 -28.35 2.04
C LEU A 66 6.45 -28.28 2.43
N ASN A 67 6.19 -28.06 3.73
CA ASN A 67 4.84 -27.88 4.23
C ASN A 67 4.26 -26.54 3.75
N PHE A 68 3.16 -26.58 3.00
CA PHE A 68 2.46 -25.41 2.47
C PHE A 68 1.62 -24.65 3.50
N ILE A 69 1.32 -25.25 4.67
CA ILE A 69 0.49 -24.64 5.71
C ILE A 69 1.00 -23.26 6.15
N PRO A 70 2.29 -23.09 6.55
CA PRO A 70 2.81 -21.77 6.92
C PRO A 70 2.74 -20.79 5.75
N PHE A 71 3.19 -21.17 4.56
CA PHE A 71 3.15 -20.32 3.36
C PHE A 71 1.74 -19.82 3.03
N LYS A 72 0.75 -20.73 3.04
CA LYS A 72 -0.65 -20.39 2.76
C LYS A 72 -1.21 -19.41 3.79
N ARG A 73 -0.89 -19.59 5.07
CA ARG A 73 -1.32 -18.69 6.14
C ARG A 73 -0.78 -17.28 5.93
N GLU A 74 0.52 -17.14 5.66
CA GLU A 74 1.15 -15.83 5.44
C GLU A 74 0.57 -15.10 4.22
N ILE A 75 0.37 -15.81 3.09
CA ILE A 75 -0.26 -15.20 1.90
C ILE A 75 -1.67 -14.72 2.20
N ILE A 76 -2.48 -15.54 2.88
CA ILE A 76 -3.85 -15.17 3.21
C ILE A 76 -3.87 -13.93 4.10
N GLN A 77 -3.01 -13.86 5.11
CA GLN A 77 -2.91 -12.70 5.98
C GLN A 77 -2.49 -11.44 5.21
N LEU A 78 -1.48 -11.54 4.36
CA LEU A 78 -1.02 -10.43 3.52
C LEU A 78 -2.15 -9.92 2.59
N VAL A 79 -2.92 -10.82 1.99
CA VAL A 79 -4.07 -10.44 1.16
C VAL A 79 -5.15 -9.75 1.99
N TYR A 80 -5.41 -10.19 3.23
CA TYR A 80 -6.32 -9.51 4.14
C TYR A 80 -5.85 -8.10 4.49
N GLU A 81 -4.57 -7.92 4.81
CA GLU A 81 -3.98 -6.60 5.11
C GLU A 81 -4.06 -5.66 3.90
N ILE A 82 -3.73 -6.15 2.69
CA ILE A 82 -3.88 -5.38 1.45
C ILE A 82 -5.33 -5.02 1.21
N ALA A 83 -6.27 -5.95 1.42
CA ALA A 83 -7.71 -5.70 1.25
C ALA A 83 -8.23 -4.66 2.26
N GLU A 84 -7.81 -4.72 3.51
CA GLU A 84 -8.17 -3.74 4.54
C GLU A 84 -7.74 -2.33 4.14
N ILE A 85 -6.47 -2.17 3.76
CA ILE A 85 -5.93 -0.90 3.27
C ILE A 85 -6.67 -0.47 2.00
N PHE A 86 -6.89 -1.37 1.05
CA PHE A 86 -7.60 -1.07 -0.18
C PHE A 86 -9.02 -0.57 0.08
N PHE A 87 -9.82 -1.24 0.91
CA PHE A 87 -11.17 -0.81 1.22
C PHE A 87 -11.20 0.50 2.02
N PHE A 88 -10.25 0.68 2.94
CA PHE A 88 -10.09 1.94 3.67
C PHE A 88 -9.80 3.10 2.71
N LEU A 89 -8.83 2.92 1.82
CA LEU A 89 -8.46 3.88 0.78
C LEU A 89 -9.60 4.15 -0.19
N PHE A 90 -10.29 3.10 -0.64
CA PHE A 90 -11.38 3.22 -1.60
C PHE A 90 -12.54 4.07 -1.06
N VAL A 91 -12.94 3.84 0.19
CA VAL A 91 -13.96 4.65 0.86
C VAL A 91 -13.48 6.07 1.10
N ALA A 92 -12.22 6.24 1.54
CA ALA A 92 -11.63 7.57 1.75
C ALA A 92 -11.58 8.39 0.45
N MET A 93 -11.11 7.78 -0.64
CA MET A 93 -11.07 8.34 -1.98
C MET A 93 -12.44 8.79 -2.46
N THR A 94 -13.42 7.89 -2.40
CA THR A 94 -14.79 8.17 -2.82
C THR A 94 -15.39 9.34 -2.03
N PHE A 95 -15.12 9.39 -0.73
CA PHE A 95 -15.56 10.51 0.11
C PHE A 95 -14.89 11.83 -0.27
N ILE A 96 -13.57 11.83 -0.52
CA ILE A 96 -12.85 13.02 -0.98
C ILE A 96 -13.38 13.51 -2.32
N GLU A 97 -13.57 12.61 -3.28
CA GLU A 97 -14.13 12.93 -4.60
C GLU A 97 -15.54 13.54 -4.46
N ALA A 98 -16.39 12.97 -3.62
CA ALA A 98 -17.73 13.51 -3.35
C ALA A 98 -17.69 14.92 -2.72
N LEU A 99 -16.73 15.21 -1.83
CA LEU A 99 -16.54 16.54 -1.26
C LEU A 99 -16.06 17.57 -2.32
N ILE A 100 -15.19 17.14 -3.24
CA ILE A 100 -14.71 17.96 -4.34
C ILE A 100 -15.84 18.27 -5.31
N GLU A 101 -16.61 17.26 -5.74
CA GLU A 101 -17.74 17.41 -6.66
C GLU A 101 -18.83 18.32 -6.11
N ARG A 102 -19.13 18.23 -4.80
CA ARG A 102 -20.09 19.11 -4.12
C ARG A 102 -19.53 20.51 -3.82
N GLY A 103 -18.29 20.80 -4.19
CA GLY A 103 -17.66 22.10 -4.00
C GLY A 103 -17.45 22.48 -2.52
N VAL A 104 -17.36 21.50 -1.61
CA VAL A 104 -17.26 21.76 -0.17
C VAL A 104 -15.99 22.55 0.14
N PHE A 105 -14.87 22.20 -0.48
CA PHE A 105 -13.61 22.93 -0.34
C PHE A 105 -13.69 24.37 -0.86
N ASN A 106 -14.41 24.59 -1.97
CA ASN A 106 -14.62 25.93 -2.53
C ASN A 106 -15.49 26.80 -1.61
N ALA A 107 -16.58 26.24 -1.08
CA ALA A 107 -17.45 26.93 -0.12
C ALA A 107 -16.71 27.26 1.18
N LEU A 108 -15.86 26.35 1.66
CA LEU A 108 -15.04 26.53 2.85
C LEU A 108 -14.00 27.64 2.65
N LYS A 109 -13.28 27.62 1.51
CA LYS A 109 -12.35 28.69 1.12
C LYS A 109 -13.06 30.05 1.04
N GLY A 110 -14.22 30.11 0.37
CA GLY A 110 -15.01 31.33 0.24
C GLY A 110 -15.44 31.89 1.60
N LYS A 111 -15.94 31.05 2.50
CA LYS A 111 -16.31 31.44 3.87
C LYS A 111 -15.13 31.95 4.69
N LEU A 112 -13.95 31.35 4.55
CA LEU A 112 -12.76 31.78 5.28
C LEU A 112 -12.24 33.14 4.79
N ILE A 113 -12.20 33.36 3.48
CA ILE A 113 -11.75 34.63 2.90
C ILE A 113 -12.75 35.76 3.23
N ALA A 114 -14.05 35.47 3.18
CA ALA A 114 -15.09 36.46 3.45
C ALA A 114 -15.12 36.97 4.91
N LYS A 115 -14.47 36.27 5.85
CA LYS A 115 -14.42 36.65 7.26
C LYS A 115 -13.38 37.72 7.61
N GLY A 116 -12.58 38.18 6.63
CA GLY A 116 -11.62 39.27 6.85
C GLY A 116 -10.42 38.89 7.74
N TYR A 117 -10.09 37.60 7.84
CA TYR A 117 -8.96 37.12 8.63
C TYR A 117 -7.62 37.64 8.09
N SER A 118 -6.69 37.93 9.01
CA SER A 118 -5.30 38.17 8.66
C SER A 118 -4.63 36.91 8.12
N TYR A 119 -3.53 37.05 7.37
CA TYR A 119 -2.77 35.92 6.84
C TYR A 119 -2.32 34.93 7.93
N ARG A 120 -1.99 35.42 9.13
CA ARG A 120 -1.59 34.56 10.27
C ARG A 120 -2.76 33.72 10.79
N GLU A 121 -3.94 34.31 10.93
CA GLU A 121 -5.14 33.58 11.35
C GLU A 121 -5.55 32.58 10.29
N LEU A 122 -5.52 32.98 9.01
CA LEU A 122 -5.85 32.10 7.89
C LEU A 122 -4.93 30.87 7.89
N PHE A 123 -3.61 31.06 8.06
CA PHE A 123 -2.62 29.99 8.15
C PHE A 123 -2.97 28.97 9.24
N TRP A 124 -3.25 29.42 10.47
CA TRP A 124 -3.58 28.52 11.58
C TRP A 124 -4.92 27.81 11.37
N ILE A 125 -5.93 28.51 10.86
CA ILE A 125 -7.24 27.91 10.58
C ILE A 125 -7.12 26.85 9.49
N THR A 126 -6.44 27.16 8.38
CA THR A 126 -6.25 26.20 7.29
C THR A 126 -5.35 25.04 7.71
N GLY A 127 -4.35 25.26 8.56
CA GLY A 127 -3.49 24.20 9.10
C GLY A 127 -4.26 23.25 10.00
N PHE A 128 -5.08 23.77 10.92
CA PHE A 128 -5.96 22.96 11.77
C PHE A 128 -6.96 22.17 10.93
N LEU A 129 -7.60 22.82 9.96
CA LEU A 129 -8.55 22.18 9.07
C LEU A 129 -7.89 21.09 8.21
N ALA A 130 -6.70 21.36 7.66
CA ALA A 130 -5.91 20.39 6.92
C ALA A 130 -5.47 19.21 7.80
N PHE A 131 -5.18 19.43 9.08
CA PHE A 131 -4.84 18.35 10.01
C PHE A 131 -6.00 17.34 10.14
N PHE A 132 -7.24 17.79 10.33
CA PHE A 132 -8.41 16.89 10.41
C PHE A 132 -8.78 16.26 9.06
N ILE A 133 -8.50 16.93 7.95
CA ILE A 133 -8.77 16.42 6.61
C ILE A 133 -7.64 15.47 6.15
N SER A 134 -6.44 15.58 6.75
CA SER A 134 -5.25 14.80 6.36
C SER A 134 -5.39 13.28 6.45
N PRO A 135 -6.15 12.66 7.38
CA PRO A 135 -6.30 11.20 7.37
C PRO A 135 -7.06 10.72 6.12
N MET A 136 -7.91 11.58 5.55
CA MET A 136 -8.69 11.30 4.35
C MET A 136 -7.97 11.75 3.07
N ALA A 137 -7.22 12.86 3.14
CA ALA A 137 -6.49 13.44 2.00
C ALA A 137 -5.03 12.94 1.86
N GLY A 138 -4.41 12.44 2.93
CA GLY A 138 -3.00 12.02 2.96
C GLY A 138 -2.77 10.70 2.22
N ASN A 139 -3.81 9.88 2.12
CA ASN A 139 -3.81 8.62 1.37
C ASN A 139 -3.83 8.80 -0.17
N LEU A 140 -3.81 10.05 -0.63
CA LEU A 140 -3.76 10.49 -2.03
C LEU A 140 -2.43 11.14 -2.44
N ALA A 141 -1.53 11.42 -1.49
CA ALA A 141 -0.30 12.17 -1.74
C ALA A 141 0.96 11.29 -1.89
N THR A 142 0.81 10.00 -2.18
CA THR A 142 1.89 9.06 -2.54
C THR A 142 1.52 8.31 -3.83
#